data_AF-A0AAD7Z9R2-F1
#
_entry.id   AF-A0AAD7Z9R2-F1
#
_cell.length_a   1.000
_cell.length_b   1.000
_cell.length_c   1.000
_cell.angle_alpha   90.00
_cell.angle_beta   90.00
_cell.angle_gamma   90.00
#
_symmetry.space_group_name_H-M   'P 1'
#
loop_
_entity.id
_entity.type
_entity.pdbx_description
1 polymer ?
#
loop_
_entity_poly.entity_id
_entity_poly.type
_entity_poly.pdbx_seq_one_letter_code
_entity_poly.pdbx_strand_id
1 'polypeptide(L)'
;MLVKTEEVHRTTVLLEYNMENQVEGCFVVKILRMEPNKVLKPFQPFSERIANIDVDVFHRVGHKFETESEGTETYFHKGLGKWSDLNLTQSFSDFKKDLPALQTLPQLLQQKDEVVAVLNKYIKLANPLSLQPILDLVIALARDLGQEFYPYYPEFVQNLTGLLNVKDSEQLEWSFTCLAYLFKFLWRYLVKDVGIVFTGLLPLLDDSKPDYINNFAAESFAFVARKVKDKKAFLILILKTLKKHPEGIGGCGRLLFEVIRGVSGQFHSCADTLLPLMFEMLTDNAVPCDLLFEVLTHMVAAMVTVIHPKKSTLFWSSIFNGRYEHDLELSHLCHGTS
;
A
#
# COMPACT_ATOMS: atom_id res chain seq x y z
N MET A 1 20.61 37.58 -54.37
CA MET A 1 21.68 38.57 -54.57
C MET A 1 21.10 39.92 -54.14
N LEU A 2 21.70 40.53 -53.11
CA LEU A 2 21.54 41.93 -52.64
C LEU A 2 20.16 42.28 -52.01
N VAL A 3 19.96 42.42 -50.69
CA VAL A 3 20.61 43.23 -49.62
C VAL A 3 20.00 44.65 -49.48
N LYS A 4 19.57 44.93 -48.22
CA LYS A 4 19.38 46.21 -47.51
C LYS A 4 18.16 47.09 -47.81
N THR A 5 17.45 47.48 -46.74
CA THR A 5 17.57 48.79 -46.01
C THR A 5 16.56 48.78 -44.84
N GLU A 6 17.01 48.84 -43.57
CA GLU A 6 17.12 50.05 -42.71
C GLU A 6 15.75 50.55 -42.23
N GLU A 7 15.38 50.47 -40.94
CA GLU A 7 15.73 51.32 -39.79
C GLU A 7 14.35 51.70 -39.18
N VAL A 8 14.10 51.68 -37.87
CA VAL A 8 14.39 52.74 -36.88
C VAL A 8 13.94 52.12 -35.54
N HIS A 9 14.81 51.66 -34.62
CA HIS A 9 15.48 52.43 -33.55
C HIS A 9 14.62 53.46 -32.80
N ARG A 10 14.08 53.07 -31.64
CA ARG A 10 13.75 53.86 -30.42
C ARG A 10 12.97 52.92 -29.48
N THR A 11 13.28 52.67 -28.22
CA THR A 11 14.17 53.32 -27.26
C THR A 11 14.38 52.33 -26.11
N THR A 12 15.65 52.10 -25.78
CA THR A 12 16.17 51.54 -24.53
C THR A 12 15.70 52.36 -23.32
N VAL A 13 15.58 51.72 -22.14
CA VAL A 13 15.94 52.20 -20.79
C VAL A 13 14.84 51.88 -19.77
N LEU A 14 15.20 50.97 -18.85
CA LEU A 14 15.00 50.97 -17.39
C LEU A 14 15.26 49.51 -16.93
N LEU A 15 16.52 49.12 -16.80
CA LEU A 15 17.28 49.13 -15.53
C LEU A 15 16.67 48.22 -14.46
N GLU A 16 17.29 47.03 -14.36
CA GLU A 16 17.78 46.39 -13.15
C GLU A 16 17.32 47.02 -11.82
N TYR A 17 16.43 46.33 -11.11
CA TYR A 17 16.48 46.28 -9.66
C TYR A 17 15.83 45.00 -9.11
N ASN A 18 16.59 44.34 -8.24
CA ASN A 18 16.23 43.33 -7.24
C ASN A 18 16.02 41.87 -7.63
N MET A 19 17.12 41.14 -7.41
CA MET A 19 17.20 39.81 -6.82
C MET A 19 16.05 39.49 -5.85
N GLU A 20 15.30 38.43 -6.15
CA GLU A 20 15.04 37.28 -5.28
C GLU A 20 14.08 36.31 -5.99
N ASN A 21 14.39 35.01 -5.92
CA ASN A 21 13.61 33.86 -6.41
C ASN A 21 13.74 33.47 -7.90
N GLN A 22 14.84 32.78 -8.21
CA GLN A 22 14.87 31.81 -9.30
C GLN A 22 15.61 30.55 -8.85
N VAL A 23 14.86 29.58 -8.31
CA VAL A 23 15.28 28.18 -8.33
C VAL A 23 14.56 27.57 -9.53
N GLU A 24 15.29 27.48 -10.64
CA GLU A 24 14.83 26.86 -11.87
C GLU A 24 14.54 25.37 -11.63
N GLY A 25 13.25 25.02 -11.58
CA GLY A 25 12.79 23.66 -11.75
C GLY A 25 12.92 23.26 -13.20
N CYS A 26 13.89 22.38 -13.51
CA CYS A 26 13.97 21.68 -14.77
C CYS A 26 12.79 20.68 -14.87
N PHE A 27 11.60 21.17 -15.24
CA PHE A 27 10.52 20.30 -15.69
C PHE A 27 10.73 20.04 -17.16
N VAL A 28 11.24 18.84 -17.47
CA VAL A 28 11.17 18.28 -18.82
C VAL A 28 9.69 18.10 -19.15
N VAL A 29 9.11 19.10 -19.79
CA VAL A 29 7.78 19.03 -20.39
C VAL A 29 7.88 18.01 -21.51
N LYS A 30 7.45 16.79 -21.23
CA LYS A 30 7.19 15.77 -22.26
C LYS A 30 6.01 16.32 -23.07
N ILE A 31 6.31 16.98 -24.19
CA ILE A 31 5.31 17.43 -25.16
C ILE A 31 4.59 16.16 -25.63
N LEU A 32 3.41 15.91 -25.08
CA LEU A 32 2.47 14.96 -25.64
C LEU A 32 2.04 15.54 -26.99
N ARG A 33 2.50 14.89 -28.05
CA ARG A 33 1.92 15.02 -29.39
C ARG A 33 0.42 14.78 -29.25
N MET A 34 -0.37 15.83 -29.29
CA MET A 34 -1.82 15.72 -29.41
C MET A 34 -2.13 15.26 -30.82
N GLU A 35 -2.44 13.97 -30.98
CA GLU A 35 -3.09 13.48 -32.20
C GLU A 35 -4.58 13.78 -32.15
N PRO A 36 -5.17 14.34 -33.22
CA PRO A 36 -6.58 14.68 -33.26
C PRO A 36 -7.39 13.44 -33.60
N ASN A 37 -7.66 12.59 -32.61
CA ASN A 37 -8.77 11.64 -32.66
C ASN A 37 -9.12 11.22 -31.23
N LYS A 38 -10.36 11.51 -30.80
CA LYS A 38 -10.96 10.93 -29.60
C LYS A 38 -11.07 9.41 -29.80
N VAL A 39 -10.02 8.68 -29.47
CA VAL A 39 -10.08 7.23 -29.35
C VAL A 39 -10.85 6.96 -28.06
N LEU A 40 -12.08 6.46 -28.18
CA LEU A 40 -12.77 5.76 -27.09
C LEU A 40 -11.76 4.81 -26.46
N LYS A 41 -11.57 4.87 -25.13
CA LYS A 41 -10.62 3.96 -24.46
C LYS A 41 -10.92 2.54 -24.94
N PRO A 42 -9.95 1.84 -25.57
CA PRO A 42 -10.20 0.50 -26.09
C PRO A 42 -10.62 -0.41 -24.95
N PHE A 43 -11.40 -1.46 -25.28
CA PHE A 43 -11.74 -2.48 -24.30
C PHE A 43 -10.46 -3.05 -23.69
N GLN A 44 -10.31 -2.92 -22.38
CA GLN A 44 -9.22 -3.53 -21.64
C GLN A 44 -9.72 -4.83 -21.01
N PRO A 45 -9.06 -5.97 -21.26
CA PRO A 45 -9.41 -7.21 -20.58
C PRO A 45 -9.22 -7.08 -19.07
N PHE A 46 -9.94 -7.90 -18.31
CA PHE A 46 -9.89 -7.91 -16.85
C PHE A 46 -8.46 -7.95 -16.31
N SER A 47 -7.59 -8.80 -16.86
CA SER A 47 -6.19 -8.92 -16.44
C SER A 47 -5.41 -7.60 -16.58
N GLU A 48 -5.66 -6.83 -17.64
CA GLU A 48 -5.01 -5.53 -17.85
C GLU A 48 -5.56 -4.47 -16.90
N ARG A 49 -6.89 -4.45 -16.68
CA ARG A 49 -7.52 -3.55 -15.70
C ARG A 49 -6.96 -3.78 -14.31
N ILE A 50 -6.90 -5.03 -13.88
CA ILE A 50 -6.37 -5.42 -12.57
C ILE A 50 -4.89 -5.08 -12.42
N ALA A 51 -4.07 -5.32 -13.45
CA ALA A 51 -2.65 -4.95 -13.43
C ALA A 51 -2.43 -3.43 -13.34
N ASN A 52 -3.39 -2.63 -13.80
CA ASN A 52 -3.35 -1.16 -13.74
C ASN A 52 -3.97 -0.57 -12.47
N ILE A 53 -4.55 -1.38 -11.57
CA ILE A 53 -5.01 -0.89 -10.27
C ILE A 53 -3.77 -0.54 -9.44
N ASP A 54 -3.46 0.75 -9.39
CA ASP A 54 -2.42 1.30 -8.54
C ASP A 54 -3.06 1.87 -7.27
N VAL A 55 -3.06 1.08 -6.20
CA VAL A 55 -3.55 1.50 -4.88
C VAL A 55 -2.42 2.24 -4.15
N ASP A 56 -1.95 3.35 -4.71
CA ASP A 56 -0.92 4.19 -4.09
C ASP A 56 -1.49 5.07 -2.96
N VAL A 57 -2.16 4.42 -2.02
CA VAL A 57 -2.74 5.05 -0.84
C VAL A 57 -1.66 5.58 0.10
N PHE A 58 -0.45 4.99 0.05
CA PHE A 58 0.63 5.30 0.98
C PHE A 58 1.48 6.50 0.58
N HIS A 59 1.62 6.81 -0.72
CA HIS A 59 2.33 8.01 -1.18
C HIS A 59 1.39 9.14 -1.67
N ARG A 60 0.07 8.91 -1.72
CA ARG A 60 -0.91 9.97 -2.02
C ARG A 60 -0.80 11.12 -1.02
N VAL A 61 -0.30 12.26 -1.50
CA VAL A 61 -0.34 13.55 -0.83
C VAL A 61 -1.72 14.16 -1.08
N GLY A 62 -2.52 14.33 -0.03
CA GLY A 62 -3.82 15.01 -0.14
C GLY A 62 -3.63 16.45 -0.59
N HIS A 63 -4.54 16.95 -1.43
CA HIS A 63 -4.53 18.37 -1.80
C HIS A 63 -4.87 19.22 -0.57
N LYS A 64 -4.27 20.42 -0.43
CA LYS A 64 -4.50 21.31 0.73
C LYS A 64 -5.99 21.53 1.06
N PHE A 65 -6.82 21.62 0.03
CA PHE A 65 -8.29 21.77 0.13
C PHE A 65 -9.04 20.50 0.59
N GLU A 66 -8.43 19.31 0.55
CA GLU A 66 -8.96 18.08 1.17
C GLU A 66 -8.59 17.99 2.67
N THR A 67 -7.58 18.73 3.12
CA THR A 67 -7.02 18.68 4.48
C THR A 67 -7.43 19.83 5.39
N GLU A 68 -7.77 21.00 4.86
CA GLU A 68 -8.29 22.12 5.64
C GLU A 68 -9.81 21.99 5.80
N SER A 69 -10.24 21.35 6.87
CA SER A 69 -11.58 21.58 7.42
C SER A 69 -11.49 22.62 8.53
N GLU A 70 -11.80 23.86 8.22
CA GLU A 70 -12.01 24.90 9.24
C GLU A 70 -13.26 24.63 10.12
N GLY A 71 -14.00 23.54 9.89
CA GLY A 71 -15.25 23.19 10.59
C GLY A 71 -15.17 21.99 11.53
N THR A 72 -16.12 21.91 12.46
CA THR A 72 -16.34 20.85 13.48
C THR A 72 -16.82 19.51 12.90
N GLU A 73 -16.88 19.38 11.58
CA GLU A 73 -17.51 18.25 10.89
C GLU A 73 -16.55 17.08 10.70
N THR A 74 -17.07 15.86 10.83
CA THR A 74 -16.30 14.63 10.63
C THR A 74 -16.00 14.37 9.15
N TYR A 75 -14.94 13.61 8.86
CA TYR A 75 -14.69 13.12 7.51
C TYR A 75 -15.84 12.24 7.01
N PHE A 76 -16.47 11.48 7.90
CA PHE A 76 -17.66 10.68 7.62
C PHE A 76 -18.84 11.54 7.16
N HIS A 77 -19.14 12.63 7.88
CA HIS A 77 -20.23 13.54 7.50
C HIS A 77 -19.99 14.15 6.11
N LYS A 78 -18.76 14.61 5.85
CA LYS A 78 -18.36 15.17 4.55
C LYS A 78 -18.45 14.14 3.43
N GLY A 79 -17.97 12.92 3.69
CA GLY A 79 -18.09 11.80 2.76
C GLY A 79 -19.55 11.48 2.43
N LEU A 80 -20.42 11.50 3.44
CA LEU A 80 -21.85 11.22 3.27
C LEU A 80 -22.54 12.34 2.46
N GLY A 81 -22.17 13.60 2.70
CA GLY A 81 -22.61 14.74 1.89
C GLY A 81 -22.20 14.60 0.43
N LYS A 82 -20.89 14.41 0.17
CA LYS A 82 -20.35 14.18 -1.17
C LYS A 82 -21.10 13.07 -1.91
N TRP A 83 -21.28 11.91 -1.27
CA TRP A 83 -21.95 10.78 -1.91
C TRP A 83 -23.46 10.95 -2.04
N SER A 84 -24.09 11.79 -1.22
CA SER A 84 -25.48 12.20 -1.41
C SER A 84 -25.68 13.01 -2.68
N ASP A 85 -24.68 13.80 -3.07
CA ASP A 85 -24.74 14.60 -4.30
C ASP A 85 -24.41 13.76 -5.55
N LEU A 86 -23.53 12.76 -5.40
CA LEU A 86 -23.03 11.94 -6.52
C LEU A 86 -23.86 10.69 -6.80
N ASN A 87 -24.45 10.06 -5.77
CA ASN A 87 -25.13 8.77 -5.89
C ASN A 87 -26.62 8.90 -5.57
N LEU A 88 -27.44 8.93 -6.62
CA LEU A 88 -28.89 9.08 -6.54
C LEU A 88 -29.63 7.73 -6.61
N THR A 89 -28.94 6.62 -6.36
CA THR A 89 -29.57 5.29 -6.46
C THR A 89 -30.44 4.99 -5.24
N GLN A 90 -31.45 4.13 -5.44
CA GLN A 90 -32.32 3.69 -4.35
C GLN A 90 -31.52 3.00 -3.25
N SER A 91 -30.55 2.16 -3.62
CA SER A 91 -29.72 1.44 -2.65
C SER A 91 -28.93 2.38 -1.74
N PHE A 92 -28.36 3.46 -2.29
CA PHE A 92 -27.66 4.45 -1.46
C PHE A 92 -28.64 5.30 -0.63
N SER A 93 -29.81 5.62 -1.19
CA SER A 93 -30.86 6.34 -0.45
C SER A 93 -31.36 5.55 0.76
N ASP A 94 -31.51 4.24 0.64
CA ASP A 94 -31.90 3.37 1.75
C ASP A 94 -30.79 3.26 2.81
N PHE A 95 -29.54 3.11 2.37
CA PHE A 95 -28.38 3.18 3.26
C PHE A 95 -28.34 4.47 4.08
N LYS A 96 -28.57 5.62 3.44
CA LYS A 96 -28.57 6.92 4.12
C LYS A 96 -29.70 7.05 5.14
N LYS A 97 -30.88 6.48 4.87
CA LYS A 97 -32.03 6.50 5.81
C LYS A 97 -31.78 5.65 7.05
N ASP A 98 -31.02 4.57 6.91
CA ASP A 98 -30.66 3.69 8.02
C ASP A 98 -29.56 4.29 8.92
N LEU A 99 -28.88 5.36 8.48
CA LEU A 99 -27.85 6.02 9.27
C LEU A 99 -28.45 7.05 10.23
N PRO A 100 -27.90 7.19 11.45
CA PRO A 100 -28.26 8.29 12.33
C PRO A 100 -27.77 9.64 11.78
N ALA A 101 -28.38 10.72 12.27
CA ALA A 101 -27.94 12.07 11.96
C ALA A 101 -26.63 12.40 12.71
N LEU A 102 -25.52 12.44 11.97
CA LEU A 102 -24.19 12.65 12.50
C LEU A 102 -23.51 13.80 11.77
N GLN A 103 -23.00 14.78 12.52
CA GLN A 103 -22.20 15.87 11.96
C GLN A 103 -20.85 15.99 12.66
N THR A 104 -20.84 15.89 13.99
CA THR A 104 -19.64 16.13 14.82
C THR A 104 -19.04 14.84 15.38
N LEU A 105 -17.76 14.88 15.72
CA LEU A 105 -17.05 13.72 16.27
C LEU A 105 -17.68 13.18 17.58
N PRO A 106 -18.14 14.00 18.54
CA PRO A 106 -18.81 13.48 19.73
C PRO A 106 -20.09 12.68 19.42
N GLN A 107 -20.90 13.14 18.47
CA GLN A 107 -22.09 12.41 18.02
C GLN A 107 -21.70 11.07 17.38
N LEU A 108 -20.67 11.09 16.54
CA LEU A 108 -20.16 9.88 15.89
C LEU A 108 -19.63 8.86 16.91
N LEU A 109 -18.91 9.31 17.94
CA LEU A 109 -18.41 8.45 19.00
C LEU A 109 -19.53 7.82 19.85
N GLN A 110 -20.60 8.57 20.10
CA GLN A 110 -21.76 8.07 20.86
C GLN A 110 -22.54 6.99 20.11
N GLN A 111 -22.59 7.07 18.78
CA GLN A 111 -23.43 6.21 17.93
C GLN A 111 -22.62 5.28 17.03
N LYS A 112 -21.31 5.11 17.31
CA LYS A 112 -20.37 4.35 16.48
C LYS A 112 -20.83 2.91 16.23
N ASP A 113 -21.42 2.25 17.23
CA ASP A 113 -21.90 0.87 17.11
C ASP A 113 -23.01 0.74 16.06
N GLU A 114 -23.96 1.69 16.04
CA GLU A 114 -25.06 1.72 15.08
C GLU A 114 -24.54 1.98 13.66
N VAL A 115 -23.63 2.95 13.51
CA VAL A 115 -23.00 3.25 12.21
C VAL A 115 -22.25 2.04 11.66
N VAL A 116 -21.47 1.36 12.51
CA VAL A 116 -20.72 0.16 12.13
C VAL A 116 -21.68 -0.96 11.71
N ALA A 117 -22.76 -1.17 12.46
CA ALA A 117 -23.77 -2.18 12.12
C ALA A 117 -24.41 -1.91 10.76
N VAL A 118 -24.76 -0.64 10.47
CA VAL A 118 -25.32 -0.24 9.17
C VAL A 118 -24.30 -0.44 8.05
N LEU A 119 -23.05 0.02 8.21
CA LEU A 119 -22.01 -0.19 7.20
C LEU A 119 -21.81 -1.69 6.91
N ASN A 120 -21.68 -2.53 7.94
CA ASN A 120 -21.52 -3.98 7.78
C ASN A 120 -22.73 -4.63 7.10
N LYS A 121 -23.96 -4.21 7.43
CA LYS A 121 -25.18 -4.66 6.75
C LYS A 121 -25.08 -4.42 5.24
N TYR A 122 -24.75 -3.20 4.82
CA TYR A 122 -24.73 -2.85 3.40
C TYR A 122 -23.51 -3.38 2.65
N ILE A 123 -22.35 -3.56 3.30
CA ILE A 123 -21.21 -4.29 2.74
C ILE A 123 -21.60 -5.73 2.43
N LYS A 124 -22.31 -6.40 3.35
CA LYS A 124 -22.78 -7.80 3.16
C LYS A 124 -23.81 -7.92 2.03
N LEU A 125 -24.61 -6.88 1.78
CA LEU A 125 -25.53 -6.84 0.63
C LEU A 125 -24.79 -6.73 -0.71
N ALA A 126 -23.57 -6.17 -0.70
CA ALA A 126 -22.68 -6.06 -1.86
C ALA A 126 -23.37 -5.49 -3.13
N ASN A 127 -24.25 -4.50 -2.95
CA ASN A 127 -24.96 -3.92 -4.09
C ASN A 127 -23.99 -3.08 -4.94
N PRO A 128 -23.77 -3.40 -6.23
CA PRO A 128 -22.78 -2.72 -7.06
C PRO A 128 -23.00 -1.20 -7.20
N LEU A 129 -24.26 -0.76 -7.08
CA LEU A 129 -24.63 0.65 -7.26
C LEU A 129 -24.30 1.54 -6.05
N SER A 130 -24.07 0.95 -4.88
CA SER A 130 -23.81 1.69 -3.64
C SER A 130 -22.55 1.22 -2.91
N LEU A 131 -21.90 0.15 -3.36
CA LEU A 131 -20.74 -0.42 -2.69
C LEU A 131 -19.58 0.57 -2.60
N GLN A 132 -19.25 1.28 -3.68
CA GLN A 132 -18.20 2.30 -3.67
C GLN A 132 -18.41 3.36 -2.59
N PRO A 133 -19.57 4.05 -2.49
CA PRO A 133 -19.80 5.01 -1.41
C PRO A 133 -19.67 4.41 -0.02
N ILE A 134 -20.17 3.19 0.17
CA ILE A 134 -20.11 2.53 1.49
C ILE A 134 -18.65 2.28 1.89
N LEU A 135 -17.82 1.79 0.97
CA LEU A 135 -16.39 1.54 1.22
C LEU A 135 -15.62 2.85 1.49
N ASP A 136 -15.90 3.91 0.73
CA ASP A 136 -15.35 5.25 0.99
C ASP A 136 -15.75 5.79 2.38
N LEU A 137 -16.97 5.50 2.83
CA LEU A 137 -17.45 5.88 4.16
C LEU A 137 -16.81 5.06 5.28
N VAL A 138 -16.47 3.78 5.05
CA VAL A 138 -15.65 2.99 5.99
C VAL A 138 -14.27 3.62 6.15
N ILE A 139 -13.64 4.04 5.05
CA ILE A 139 -12.34 4.74 5.07
C ILE A 139 -12.45 6.01 5.92
N ALA A 140 -13.49 6.82 5.70
CA ALA A 140 -13.73 8.05 6.44
C ALA A 140 -13.97 7.77 7.94
N LEU A 141 -14.79 6.77 8.26
CA LEU A 141 -15.07 6.36 9.64
C LEU A 141 -13.80 5.93 10.37
N ALA A 142 -12.96 5.11 9.74
CA ALA A 142 -11.69 4.65 10.32
C ALA A 142 -10.73 5.82 10.57
N ARG A 143 -10.74 6.84 9.69
CA ARG A 143 -9.95 8.07 9.87
C ARG A 143 -10.43 8.89 11.06
N ASP A 144 -11.74 9.07 11.21
CA ASP A 144 -12.34 9.84 12.31
C ASP A 144 -12.14 9.15 13.67
N LEU A 145 -12.39 7.84 13.73
CA LEU A 145 -12.40 7.09 14.99
C LEU A 145 -11.01 6.66 15.46
N GLY A 146 -10.07 6.42 14.55
CA GLY A 146 -8.72 5.95 14.89
C GLY A 146 -8.73 4.71 15.78
N GLN A 147 -8.31 4.85 17.05
CA GLN A 147 -8.30 3.75 18.02
C GLN A 147 -9.68 3.14 18.25
N GLU A 148 -10.72 3.98 18.29
CA GLU A 148 -12.09 3.57 18.60
C GLU A 148 -12.69 2.68 17.49
N PHE A 149 -12.09 2.65 16.31
CA PHE A 149 -12.46 1.76 15.21
C PHE A 149 -11.91 0.34 15.39
N TYR A 150 -10.77 0.20 16.08
CA TYR A 150 -10.01 -1.05 16.11
C TYR A 150 -10.80 -2.28 16.59
N PRO A 151 -11.71 -2.19 17.58
CA PRO A 151 -12.56 -3.33 17.96
C PRO A 151 -13.41 -3.90 16.81
N TYR A 152 -13.78 -3.08 15.82
CA TYR A 152 -14.61 -3.49 14.67
C TYR A 152 -13.78 -3.94 13.47
N TYR A 153 -12.47 -3.67 13.47
CA TYR A 153 -11.57 -3.98 12.36
C TYR A 153 -11.65 -5.44 11.88
N PRO A 154 -11.66 -6.46 12.77
CA PRO A 154 -11.71 -7.86 12.33
C PRO A 154 -12.97 -8.19 11.51
N GLU A 155 -14.13 -7.66 11.91
CA GLU A 155 -15.39 -7.90 11.17
C GLU A 155 -15.35 -7.22 9.80
N PHE A 156 -14.85 -5.98 9.72
CA PHE A 156 -14.70 -5.29 8.43
C PHE A 156 -13.77 -6.04 7.50
N VAL A 157 -12.60 -6.49 7.96
CA VAL A 157 -11.66 -7.25 7.12
C VAL A 157 -12.27 -8.56 6.62
N GLN A 158 -13.02 -9.26 7.48
CA GLN A 158 -13.73 -10.47 7.08
C GLN A 158 -14.75 -10.19 5.96
N ASN A 159 -15.58 -9.16 6.13
CA ASN A 159 -16.59 -8.78 5.14
C ASN A 159 -15.94 -8.32 3.82
N LEU A 160 -14.88 -7.49 3.90
CA LEU A 160 -14.12 -7.01 2.74
C LEU A 160 -13.44 -8.15 1.99
N THR A 161 -12.89 -9.13 2.71
CA THR A 161 -12.30 -10.34 2.11
C THR A 161 -13.35 -11.13 1.32
N GLY A 162 -14.60 -11.17 1.78
CA GLY A 162 -15.72 -11.77 1.06
C GLY A 162 -15.98 -11.11 -0.30
N LEU A 163 -15.72 -9.81 -0.43
CA LEU A 163 -15.87 -9.05 -1.68
C LEU A 163 -14.78 -9.33 -2.72
N LEU A 164 -13.68 -9.99 -2.34
CA LEU A 164 -12.55 -10.22 -3.25
C LEU A 164 -12.72 -11.46 -4.16
N ASN A 165 -13.72 -12.30 -3.90
CA ASN A 165 -13.93 -13.54 -4.65
C ASN A 165 -14.73 -13.36 -5.96
N VAL A 166 -14.75 -12.15 -6.54
CA VAL A 166 -15.46 -11.84 -7.80
C VAL A 166 -14.49 -11.39 -8.89
N LYS A 167 -14.90 -11.49 -10.15
CA LYS A 167 -14.15 -11.00 -11.33
C LYS A 167 -14.67 -9.65 -11.81
N ASP A 168 -14.85 -8.72 -10.88
CA ASP A 168 -15.22 -7.34 -11.16
C ASP A 168 -14.06 -6.42 -10.77
N SER A 169 -13.45 -5.75 -11.76
CA SER A 169 -12.29 -4.90 -11.54
C SER A 169 -12.58 -3.69 -10.66
N GLU A 170 -13.77 -3.10 -10.77
CA GLU A 170 -14.13 -1.89 -10.02
C GLU A 170 -14.38 -2.23 -8.56
N GLN A 171 -15.14 -3.29 -8.30
CA GLN A 171 -15.33 -3.79 -6.94
C GLN A 171 -14.01 -4.18 -6.28
N LEU A 172 -13.11 -4.83 -7.01
CA LEU A 172 -11.78 -5.19 -6.50
C LEU A 172 -10.97 -3.94 -6.16
N GLU A 173 -10.94 -2.94 -7.04
CA GLU A 173 -10.25 -1.66 -6.80
C GLU A 173 -10.78 -0.97 -5.53
N TRP A 174 -12.09 -0.87 -5.36
CA TRP A 174 -12.68 -0.22 -4.19
C TRP A 174 -12.40 -1.00 -2.91
N SER A 175 -12.49 -2.33 -2.95
CA SER A 175 -12.24 -3.20 -1.80
C SER A 175 -10.77 -3.14 -1.37
N PHE A 176 -9.86 -3.21 -2.35
CA PHE A 176 -8.43 -3.06 -2.14
C PHE A 176 -8.06 -1.67 -1.61
N THR A 177 -8.64 -0.62 -2.18
CA THR A 177 -8.46 0.75 -1.68
C THR A 177 -8.91 0.88 -0.24
N CYS A 178 -10.08 0.33 0.12
CA CYS A 178 -10.58 0.32 1.49
C CYS A 178 -9.62 -0.40 2.44
N LEU A 179 -9.19 -1.61 2.11
CA LEU A 179 -8.24 -2.37 2.93
C LEU A 179 -6.91 -1.62 3.12
N ALA A 180 -6.35 -1.03 2.06
CA ALA A 180 -5.11 -0.28 2.13
C ALA A 180 -5.23 0.94 3.05
N TYR A 181 -6.34 1.68 2.99
CA TYR A 181 -6.60 2.79 3.90
C TYR A 181 -6.81 2.34 5.35
N LEU A 182 -7.47 1.20 5.58
CA LEU A 182 -7.58 0.62 6.92
C LEU A 182 -6.19 0.32 7.50
N PHE A 183 -5.30 -0.29 6.71
CA PHE A 183 -3.90 -0.48 7.13
C PHE A 183 -3.19 0.85 7.38
N LYS A 184 -3.39 1.85 6.50
CA LYS A 184 -2.80 3.19 6.63
C LYS A 184 -3.22 3.90 7.92
N PHE A 185 -4.49 3.83 8.32
CA PHE A 185 -4.96 4.54 9.51
C PHE A 185 -4.74 3.76 10.79
N LEU A 186 -4.79 2.43 10.75
CA LEU A 186 -4.75 1.57 11.94
C LEU A 186 -3.37 0.96 12.22
N TRP A 187 -2.33 1.25 11.41
CA TRP A 187 -1.02 0.60 11.52
C TRP A 187 -0.43 0.59 12.94
N ARG A 188 -0.66 1.65 13.74
CA ARG A 188 -0.14 1.74 15.12
C ARG A 188 -0.72 0.67 16.03
N TYR A 189 -1.93 0.21 15.75
CA TYR A 189 -2.62 -0.85 16.49
C TYR A 189 -2.29 -2.20 15.88
N LEU A 190 -2.30 -2.29 14.54
CA LEU A 190 -1.96 -3.53 13.81
C LEU A 190 -0.54 -4.05 14.12
N VAL A 191 0.43 -3.16 14.29
CA VAL A 191 1.80 -3.56 14.66
C VAL A 191 1.87 -4.16 16.06
N LYS A 192 1.01 -3.75 17.00
CA LYS A 192 0.99 -4.31 18.37
C LYS A 192 0.48 -5.75 18.36
N ASP A 193 -0.51 -6.04 17.52
CA ASP A 193 -1.13 -7.36 17.41
C ASP A 193 -0.75 -8.08 16.11
N VAL A 194 0.47 -7.85 15.61
CA VAL A 194 0.90 -8.32 14.27
C VAL A 194 0.70 -9.82 14.08
N GLY A 195 0.80 -10.63 15.14
CA GLY A 195 0.51 -12.06 15.11
C GLY A 195 -0.91 -12.39 14.68
N ILE A 196 -1.90 -11.72 15.29
CA ILE A 196 -3.32 -11.91 15.00
C ILE A 196 -3.62 -11.37 13.60
N VAL A 197 -3.13 -10.18 13.28
CA VAL A 197 -3.36 -9.53 11.99
C VAL A 197 -2.78 -10.37 10.84
N PHE A 198 -1.54 -10.83 10.97
CA PHE A 198 -0.89 -11.67 9.96
C PHE A 198 -1.64 -12.99 9.77
N THR A 199 -2.07 -13.64 10.86
CA THR A 199 -2.84 -14.89 10.78
C THR A 199 -4.17 -14.68 10.05
N GLY A 200 -4.85 -13.56 10.28
CA GLY A 200 -6.08 -13.20 9.57
C GLY A 200 -5.86 -12.84 8.10
N LEU A 201 -4.66 -12.38 7.72
CA LEU A 201 -4.31 -12.05 6.33
C LEU A 201 -3.88 -13.28 5.52
N LEU A 202 -3.34 -14.31 6.18
CA LEU A 202 -2.78 -15.49 5.52
C LEU A 202 -3.70 -16.12 4.46
N PRO A 203 -5.03 -16.22 4.64
CA PRO A 203 -5.92 -16.75 3.60
C PRO A 203 -5.93 -15.96 2.28
N LEU A 204 -5.46 -14.71 2.28
CA LEU A 204 -5.28 -13.90 1.06
C LEU A 204 -3.90 -14.12 0.40
N LEU A 205 -2.93 -14.62 1.17
CA LEU A 205 -1.58 -14.97 0.71
C LEU A 205 -1.44 -16.44 0.30
N ASP A 206 -2.54 -17.19 0.38
CA ASP A 206 -2.64 -18.58 -0.03
C ASP A 206 -2.45 -18.72 -1.56
N ASP A 207 -1.67 -19.71 -1.98
CA ASP A 207 -1.35 -19.99 -3.39
C ASP A 207 -2.56 -20.43 -4.22
N SER A 208 -3.68 -20.82 -3.58
CA SER A 208 -4.96 -21.06 -4.23
C SER A 208 -5.68 -19.78 -4.67
N LYS A 209 -5.26 -18.62 -4.15
CA LYS A 209 -5.84 -17.33 -4.54
C LYS A 209 -5.22 -16.83 -5.85
N PRO A 210 -5.99 -16.10 -6.67
CA PRO A 210 -5.44 -15.42 -7.84
C PRO A 210 -4.28 -14.48 -7.49
N ASP A 211 -3.28 -14.42 -8.36
CA ASP A 211 -2.07 -13.60 -8.17
C ASP A 211 -2.38 -12.16 -7.79
N TYR A 212 -3.42 -11.55 -8.35
CA TYR A 212 -3.77 -10.16 -8.03
C TYR A 212 -4.22 -9.96 -6.58
N ILE A 213 -4.88 -10.96 -5.97
CA ILE A 213 -5.26 -10.90 -4.55
C ILE A 213 -4.00 -11.06 -3.69
N ASN A 214 -3.15 -12.03 -4.05
CA ASN A 214 -1.89 -12.29 -3.36
C ASN A 214 -0.96 -11.07 -3.40
N ASN A 215 -0.78 -10.48 -4.58
CA ASN A 215 0.00 -9.26 -4.82
C ASN A 215 -0.52 -8.11 -3.97
N PHE A 216 -1.83 -7.86 -4.02
CA PHE A 216 -2.42 -6.81 -3.23
C PHE A 216 -2.23 -7.03 -1.72
N ALA A 217 -2.49 -8.24 -1.22
CA ALA A 217 -2.35 -8.57 0.19
C ALA A 217 -0.89 -8.39 0.66
N ALA A 218 0.08 -8.85 -0.16
CA ALA A 218 1.50 -8.66 0.09
C ALA A 218 1.90 -7.18 0.11
N GLU A 219 1.53 -6.41 -0.91
CA GLU A 219 1.88 -4.99 -1.05
C GLU A 219 1.26 -4.12 0.04
N SER A 220 -0.04 -4.29 0.29
CA SER A 220 -0.77 -3.52 1.28
C SER A 220 -0.29 -3.83 2.71
N PHE A 221 -0.01 -5.09 3.03
CA PHE A 221 0.49 -5.46 4.35
C PHE A 221 1.99 -5.16 4.54
N ALA A 222 2.77 -5.07 3.46
CA ALA A 222 4.16 -4.65 3.54
C ALA A 222 4.32 -3.30 4.24
N PHE A 223 3.36 -2.38 4.09
CA PHE A 223 3.34 -1.12 4.84
C PHE A 223 3.37 -1.34 6.36
N VAL A 224 2.55 -2.25 6.89
CA VAL A 224 2.49 -2.58 8.32
C VAL A 224 3.73 -3.36 8.74
N ALA A 225 4.12 -4.37 7.96
CA ALA A 225 5.29 -5.21 8.23
C ALA A 225 6.60 -4.39 8.29
N ARG A 226 6.75 -3.35 7.45
CA ARG A 226 7.88 -2.39 7.53
C ARG A 226 7.94 -1.67 8.89
N LYS A 227 6.81 -1.45 9.57
CA LYS A 227 6.72 -0.77 10.87
C LYS A 227 6.92 -1.68 12.08
N VAL A 228 6.96 -3.00 11.90
CA VAL A 228 7.30 -3.94 12.98
C VAL A 228 8.74 -3.72 13.42
N LYS A 229 8.97 -3.50 14.73
CA LYS A 229 10.30 -3.22 15.28
C LYS A 229 11.18 -4.47 15.32
N ASP A 230 10.66 -5.55 15.89
CA ASP A 230 11.39 -6.81 15.99
C ASP A 230 11.18 -7.65 14.72
N LYS A 231 12.11 -7.47 13.76
CA LYS A 231 12.09 -8.18 12.48
C LYS A 231 12.35 -9.68 12.66
N LYS A 232 13.20 -10.09 13.61
CA LYS A 232 13.52 -11.50 13.86
C LYS A 232 12.30 -12.24 14.39
N ALA A 233 11.60 -11.66 15.38
CA ALA A 233 10.36 -12.23 15.89
C ALA A 233 9.27 -12.31 14.81
N PHE A 234 9.18 -11.32 13.91
CA PHE A 234 8.24 -11.33 12.80
C PHE A 234 8.54 -12.46 11.79
N LEU A 235 9.80 -12.66 11.41
CA LEU A 235 10.20 -13.78 10.55
C LEU A 235 9.92 -15.14 11.21
N ILE A 236 10.22 -15.28 12.51
CA ILE A 236 9.90 -16.48 13.28
C ILE A 236 8.38 -16.73 13.32
N LEU A 237 7.57 -15.68 13.47
CA LEU A 237 6.12 -15.78 13.40
C LEU A 237 5.66 -16.31 12.03
N ILE A 238 6.17 -15.74 10.93
CA ILE A 238 5.84 -16.21 9.57
C ILE A 238 6.15 -17.71 9.44
N LEU A 239 7.37 -18.13 9.81
CA LEU A 239 7.79 -19.53 9.70
C LEU A 239 6.95 -20.46 10.58
N LYS A 240 6.61 -20.05 11.81
CA LYS A 240 5.73 -20.83 12.70
C LYS A 240 4.33 -21.00 12.13
N THR A 241 3.79 -19.97 11.48
CA THR A 241 2.48 -20.01 10.83
C THR A 241 2.51 -20.90 9.59
N LEU A 242 3.53 -20.76 8.73
CA LEU A 242 3.68 -21.56 7.52
C LEU A 242 3.87 -23.06 7.78
N LYS A 243 4.43 -23.45 8.93
CA LYS A 243 4.44 -24.88 9.34
C LYS A 243 3.04 -25.50 9.41
N LYS A 244 2.02 -24.69 9.69
CA LYS A 244 0.61 -25.14 9.76
C LYS A 244 -0.13 -24.89 8.44
N HIS A 245 0.38 -23.97 7.63
CA HIS A 245 -0.25 -23.42 6.45
C HIS A 245 0.78 -23.30 5.30
N PRO A 246 1.27 -24.44 4.77
CA PRO A 246 2.28 -24.45 3.71
C PRO A 246 1.81 -23.77 2.42
N GLU A 247 0.50 -23.70 2.19
CA GLU A 247 -0.12 -22.99 1.07
C GLU A 247 0.17 -21.48 1.04
N GLY A 248 0.65 -20.90 2.14
CA GLY A 248 1.05 -19.49 2.20
C GLY A 248 2.52 -19.21 1.86
N ILE A 249 3.32 -20.23 1.50
CA ILE A 249 4.77 -20.06 1.29
C ILE A 249 5.05 -19.08 0.15
N GLY A 250 4.39 -19.24 -1.00
CA GLY A 250 4.55 -18.36 -2.16
C GLY A 250 4.16 -16.91 -1.84
N GLY A 251 2.98 -16.71 -1.25
CA GLY A 251 2.52 -15.39 -0.84
C GLY A 251 3.37 -14.73 0.25
N CYS A 252 3.90 -15.49 1.20
CA CYS A 252 4.82 -14.95 2.21
C CYS A 252 6.17 -14.55 1.61
N GLY A 253 6.70 -15.30 0.63
CA GLY A 253 7.88 -14.89 -0.12
C GLY A 253 7.67 -13.57 -0.86
N ARG A 254 6.49 -13.42 -1.49
CA ARG A 254 6.08 -12.16 -2.12
C ARG A 254 5.93 -11.02 -1.10
N LEU A 255 5.32 -11.27 0.05
CA LEU A 255 5.22 -10.29 1.14
C LEU A 255 6.60 -9.81 1.60
N LEU A 256 7.56 -10.72 1.82
CA LEU A 256 8.92 -10.32 2.20
C LEU A 256 9.59 -9.47 1.13
N PHE A 257 9.36 -9.80 -0.15
CA PHE A 257 9.86 -8.97 -1.24
C PHE A 257 9.22 -7.58 -1.20
N GLU A 258 7.90 -7.49 -1.06
CA GLU A 258 7.19 -6.20 -0.96
C GLU A 258 7.67 -5.38 0.25
N VAL A 259 8.03 -6.00 1.38
CA VAL A 259 8.61 -5.29 2.54
C VAL A 259 9.93 -4.59 2.18
N ILE A 260 10.81 -5.25 1.41
CA ILE A 260 12.12 -4.72 1.00
C ILE A 260 12.09 -3.94 -0.32
N ARG A 261 11.00 -4.02 -1.09
CA ARG A 261 10.83 -3.32 -2.36
C ARG A 261 10.61 -1.83 -2.12
N GLY A 262 11.37 -1.01 -2.84
CA GLY A 262 11.20 0.44 -2.93
C GLY A 262 10.58 0.86 -4.26
N VAL A 263 10.65 2.16 -4.55
CA VAL A 263 10.16 2.73 -5.81
C VAL A 263 11.22 2.61 -6.92
N SER A 264 10.82 2.74 -8.19
CA SER A 264 11.74 2.86 -9.33
C SER A 264 12.79 1.73 -9.44
N GLY A 265 12.37 0.50 -9.14
CA GLY A 265 13.20 -0.72 -9.21
C GLY A 265 14.36 -0.74 -8.21
N GLN A 266 14.23 -0.06 -7.08
CA GLN A 266 15.21 -0.03 -6.00
C GLN A 266 14.70 -0.77 -4.77
N PHE A 267 15.60 -1.07 -3.84
CA PHE A 267 15.22 -1.50 -2.49
C PHE A 267 14.74 -0.31 -1.65
N HIS A 268 13.82 -0.58 -0.74
CA HIS A 268 13.45 0.29 0.37
C HIS A 268 14.53 0.19 1.46
N SER A 269 14.68 1.20 2.31
CA SER A 269 15.65 1.22 3.42
C SER A 269 15.45 0.10 4.46
N CYS A 270 14.30 -0.60 4.43
CA CYS A 270 14.07 -1.78 5.26
C CYS A 270 14.92 -2.97 4.79
N ALA A 271 15.35 -2.99 3.52
CA ALA A 271 16.19 -4.03 2.97
C ALA A 271 17.56 -4.09 3.66
N ASP A 272 18.11 -2.94 4.08
CA ASP A 272 19.41 -2.85 4.76
C ASP A 272 19.47 -3.64 6.07
N THR A 273 18.31 -3.83 6.71
CA THR A 273 18.19 -4.60 7.95
C THR A 273 17.62 -5.99 7.72
N LEU A 274 16.62 -6.12 6.84
CA LEU A 274 15.91 -7.39 6.68
C LEU A 274 16.69 -8.40 5.83
N LEU A 275 17.40 -7.97 4.78
CA LEU A 275 18.18 -8.89 3.94
C LEU A 275 19.30 -9.59 4.72
N PRO A 276 20.19 -8.88 5.44
CA PRO A 276 21.22 -9.55 6.25
C PRO A 276 20.61 -10.51 7.27
N LEU A 277 19.56 -10.09 7.97
CA LEU A 277 18.88 -10.90 8.97
C LEU A 277 18.30 -12.20 8.38
N MET A 278 17.67 -12.14 7.20
CA MET A 278 17.12 -13.33 6.55
C MET A 278 18.22 -14.33 6.18
N PHE A 279 19.39 -13.88 5.74
CA PHE A 279 20.52 -14.75 5.44
C PHE A 279 21.22 -15.30 6.70
N GLU A 280 21.36 -14.48 7.74
CA GLU A 280 21.85 -14.93 9.06
C GLU A 280 20.93 -16.02 9.64
N MET A 281 19.60 -15.86 9.51
CA MET A 281 18.65 -16.86 9.99
C MET A 281 18.73 -18.21 9.26
N LEU A 282 19.34 -18.27 8.06
CA LEU A 282 19.56 -19.56 7.38
C LEU A 282 20.67 -20.39 8.04
N THR A 283 21.58 -19.77 8.80
CA THR A 283 22.64 -20.47 9.53
C THR A 283 22.25 -20.79 10.98
N ASP A 284 21.12 -20.26 11.46
CA ASP A 284 20.59 -20.50 12.80
C ASP A 284 19.87 -21.87 12.88
N ASN A 285 20.49 -22.82 13.57
CA ASN A 285 19.95 -24.18 13.75
C ASN A 285 18.57 -24.22 14.47
N ALA A 286 18.18 -23.15 15.17
CA ALA A 286 16.86 -23.06 15.80
C ALA A 286 15.73 -22.70 14.81
N VAL A 287 16.09 -22.29 13.59
CA VAL A 287 15.16 -21.89 12.53
C VAL A 287 14.91 -23.07 11.59
N PRO A 288 13.67 -23.29 11.10
CA PRO A 288 13.40 -24.26 10.05
C PRO A 288 14.01 -23.78 8.73
N CYS A 289 15.30 -24.07 8.52
CA CYS A 289 16.10 -23.52 7.42
C CYS A 289 15.51 -23.87 6.04
N ASP A 290 15.07 -25.11 5.82
CA ASP A 290 14.45 -25.53 4.54
C ASP A 290 13.23 -24.68 4.19
N LEU A 291 12.36 -24.42 5.17
CA LEU A 291 11.16 -23.60 4.99
C LEU A 291 11.51 -22.14 4.74
N LEU A 292 12.50 -21.60 5.47
CA LEU A 292 12.96 -20.23 5.21
C LEU A 292 13.57 -20.12 3.82
N PHE A 293 14.38 -21.10 3.39
CA PHE A 293 14.98 -21.13 2.07
C PHE A 293 13.92 -21.16 0.96
N GLU A 294 12.85 -21.93 1.12
CA GLU A 294 11.73 -21.97 0.19
C GLU A 294 11.03 -20.62 0.08
N VAL A 295 10.71 -19.98 1.22
CA VAL A 295 10.13 -18.63 1.27
C VAL A 295 11.04 -17.60 0.57
N LEU A 296 12.36 -17.65 0.83
CA LEU A 296 13.32 -16.76 0.20
C LEU A 296 13.47 -17.02 -1.31
N THR A 297 13.26 -18.26 -1.76
CA THR A 297 13.25 -18.59 -3.19
C THR A 297 12.12 -17.85 -3.91
N HIS A 298 10.92 -17.84 -3.34
CA HIS A 298 9.79 -17.06 -3.87
C HIS A 298 10.05 -15.55 -3.80
N MET A 299 10.65 -15.06 -2.72
CA MET A 299 11.06 -13.66 -2.59
C MET A 299 12.03 -13.24 -3.71
N VAL A 300 13.05 -14.05 -3.98
CA VAL A 300 14.06 -13.79 -5.02
C VAL A 300 13.43 -13.87 -6.41
N ALA A 301 12.54 -14.84 -6.65
CA ALA A 301 11.81 -14.95 -7.91
C ALA A 301 11.01 -13.67 -8.21
N ALA A 302 10.32 -13.10 -7.21
CA ALA A 302 9.64 -11.82 -7.35
C ALA A 302 10.64 -10.66 -7.58
N MET A 303 11.72 -10.62 -6.80
CA MET A 303 12.75 -9.59 -6.85
C MET A 303 13.38 -9.43 -8.24
N VAL A 304 13.72 -10.54 -8.90
CA VAL A 304 14.41 -10.54 -10.21
C VAL A 304 13.55 -9.87 -11.30
N THR A 305 12.22 -9.87 -11.16
CA THR A 305 11.32 -9.24 -12.13
C THR A 305 11.18 -7.72 -11.96
N VAL A 306 11.56 -7.18 -10.80
CA VAL A 306 11.28 -5.78 -10.41
C VAL A 306 12.54 -4.96 -10.13
N ILE A 307 13.53 -5.54 -9.44
CA ILE A 307 14.74 -4.80 -9.05
C ILE A 307 15.68 -4.70 -10.25
N HIS A 308 16.11 -3.47 -10.54
CA HIS A 308 17.04 -3.23 -11.64
C HIS A 308 18.40 -3.87 -11.32
N PRO A 309 19.05 -4.62 -12.22
CA PRO A 309 20.30 -5.35 -11.92
C PRO A 309 21.42 -4.45 -11.37
N LYS A 310 21.58 -3.23 -11.91
CA LYS A 310 22.57 -2.25 -11.39
C LYS A 310 22.30 -1.76 -9.95
N LYS A 311 21.11 -2.03 -9.41
CA LYS A 311 20.65 -1.61 -8.09
C LYS A 311 20.51 -2.79 -7.13
N SER A 312 20.95 -3.99 -7.52
CA SER A 312 20.87 -5.19 -6.70
C SER A 312 22.09 -5.39 -5.79
N THR A 313 22.97 -4.38 -5.66
CA THR A 313 24.23 -4.49 -4.90
C THR A 313 24.00 -4.87 -3.44
N LEU A 314 22.98 -4.29 -2.80
CA LEU A 314 22.62 -4.59 -1.41
C LEU A 314 22.28 -6.07 -1.17
N PHE A 315 21.60 -6.70 -2.12
CA PHE A 315 21.27 -8.12 -2.06
C PHE A 315 22.54 -8.97 -2.06
N TRP A 316 23.44 -8.71 -3.01
CA TRP A 316 24.70 -9.45 -3.11
C TRP A 316 25.59 -9.22 -1.90
N SER A 317 25.73 -7.98 -1.42
CA SER A 317 26.54 -7.69 -0.24
C SER A 317 25.97 -8.38 1.01
N SER A 318 24.64 -8.46 1.16
CA SER A 318 24.01 -9.18 2.27
C SER A 318 24.31 -10.68 2.25
N ILE A 319 24.35 -11.30 1.06
CA ILE A 319 24.71 -12.72 0.90
C ILE A 319 26.17 -13.00 1.23
N PHE A 320 27.09 -12.14 0.76
CA PHE A 320 28.52 -12.39 0.89
C PHE A 320 29.08 -11.95 2.24
N ASN A 321 28.57 -10.86 2.82
CA ASN A 321 29.03 -10.39 4.14
C ASN A 321 28.70 -11.39 5.26
N GLY A 322 27.56 -12.10 5.18
CA GLY A 322 27.21 -13.15 6.13
C GLY A 322 28.17 -14.35 6.14
N ARG A 323 29.05 -14.49 5.14
CA ARG A 323 30.09 -15.54 5.10
C ARG A 323 31.44 -15.09 5.68
N TYR A 324 31.78 -13.80 5.53
CA TYR A 324 33.11 -13.31 5.94
C TYR A 324 33.31 -13.27 7.47
N GLU A 325 32.26 -13.02 8.26
CA GLU A 325 32.38 -13.07 9.73
C GLU A 325 32.57 -14.49 10.25
N HIS A 326 31.94 -15.49 9.62
CA HIS A 326 32.05 -16.89 10.03
C HIS A 326 33.40 -17.52 9.64
N ASP A 327 34.01 -17.08 8.53
CA ASP A 327 35.35 -17.53 8.12
C ASP A 327 36.47 -16.89 8.97
N LEU A 328 36.27 -15.67 9.47
CA LEU A 328 37.20 -15.02 10.41
C LEU A 328 37.21 -15.72 11.78
N GLU A 329 36.06 -16.09 12.33
CA GLU A 329 35.99 -16.84 13.60
C GLU A 329 36.67 -18.23 13.51
N LEU A 330 36.53 -18.92 12.36
CA LEU A 330 37.22 -20.20 12.12
C LEU A 330 38.74 -20.04 11.96
N SER A 331 39.20 -18.95 11.34
CA SER A 331 40.64 -18.65 11.21
C SER A 331 41.30 -18.29 12.54
N HIS A 332 40.58 -17.61 13.44
CA HIS A 332 41.09 -17.28 14.78
C HIS A 332 41.13 -18.49 15.72
N LEU A 333 40.21 -19.45 15.58
CA LEU A 333 40.25 -20.72 16.33
C LEU A 333 41.39 -21.65 15.87
N CYS A 334 41.79 -21.60 14.59
CA CYS A 334 42.89 -22.40 14.06
C CYS A 334 44.29 -21.83 14.35
N HIS A 335 44.41 -20.63 14.94
CA HIS A 335 45.70 -20.01 15.28
C HIS A 335 45.96 -19.92 16.79
N GLY A 336 45.08 -20.49 17.62
CA GLY A 336 45.20 -20.52 19.09
C GLY A 336 45.77 -21.82 19.68
N THR A 337 46.26 -22.75 18.86
CA THR A 337 46.94 -23.97 19.33
C THR A 337 48.30 -24.12 18.66
N SER A 338 49.30 -23.46 19.23
CA SER A 338 50.72 -23.78 19.02
C SER A 338 51.48 -23.58 20.32
#